data_AF-A0A1W6PY50-F1
#
_entry.id   AF-A0A1W6PY50-F1
#
_cell.length_a   1.000
_cell.length_b   1.000
_cell.length_c   1.000
_cell.angle_alpha   90.00
_cell.angle_beta   90.00
_cell.angle_gamma   90.00
#
_symmetry.space_group_name_H-M   'P 1'
#
loop_
_entity.id
_entity.type
_entity.pdbx_description
1 polymer ?
#
loop_
_entity_poly.entity_id
_entity_poly.type
_entity_poly.pdbx_seq_one_letter_code
_entity_poly.pdbx_strand_id
1 'polypeptide(L)'
;MQQPSILSYSLSQRFLHWAVALLIFFNLLFPDGMNIWHRLVRRGEVPTPEQIASANIHAYVGIAILLLAVLRLCLRFMQGVPPEVSQEPAIFRLGAKLAHAALYILLFALPLSGIAAYYFGINPAGFVHADVLKIVLWGLIAAHVAGALVHQFYWKSNVLRRMTLG
;
A
#
# COMPACT_ATOMS: atom_id res chain seq x y z
N MET A 1 26.83 -21.60 14.68
CA MET A 1 27.05 -20.87 13.41
C MET A 1 26.12 -19.67 13.41
N GLN A 2 26.66 -18.44 13.55
CA GLN A 2 25.85 -17.22 13.43
C GLN A 2 25.49 -17.06 11.95
N GLN A 3 24.20 -17.07 11.61
CA GLN A 3 23.77 -16.73 10.25
C GLN A 3 24.21 -15.29 9.94
N PRO A 4 24.66 -15.00 8.70
CA PRO A 4 24.95 -13.63 8.31
C PRO A 4 23.68 -12.80 8.51
N SER A 5 23.77 -11.78 9.37
CA SER A 5 22.65 -10.88 9.60
C SER A 5 22.41 -10.10 8.31
N ILE A 6 21.22 -10.26 7.71
CA ILE A 6 20.82 -9.45 6.56
C ILE A 6 20.70 -8.01 7.05
N LEU A 7 21.71 -7.18 6.77
CA LEU A 7 21.74 -5.80 7.23
C LEU A 7 20.79 -4.89 6.44
N SER A 8 20.42 -5.31 5.22
CA SER A 8 19.67 -4.52 4.24
C SER A 8 18.72 -5.37 3.39
N TYR A 9 17.62 -4.77 2.91
CA TYR A 9 16.72 -5.48 1.99
C TYR A 9 17.39 -5.76 0.65
N SER A 10 17.01 -6.87 0.00
CA SER A 10 17.49 -7.19 -1.35
C SER A 10 17.06 -6.11 -2.35
N LEU A 11 17.75 -6.03 -3.50
CA LEU A 11 17.38 -5.08 -4.56
C LEU A 11 15.94 -5.29 -5.03
N SER A 12 15.50 -6.55 -5.17
CA SER A 12 14.14 -6.89 -5.56
C SER A 12 13.10 -6.43 -4.52
N GLN A 13 13.39 -6.62 -3.22
CA GLN A 13 12.50 -6.17 -2.15
C GLN A 13 12.36 -4.64 -2.13
N ARG A 14 13.46 -3.92 -2.34
CA ARG A 14 13.48 -2.45 -2.43
C ARG A 14 12.71 -1.95 -3.65
N PHE A 15 12.97 -2.54 -4.82
CA PHE A 15 12.26 -2.18 -6.05
C PHE A 15 10.75 -2.36 -5.91
N LEU A 16 10.30 -3.53 -5.41
CA LEU A 16 8.87 -3.79 -5.21
C LEU A 16 8.25 -2.84 -4.17
N HIS A 17 8.97 -2.52 -3.10
CA HIS A 17 8.49 -1.54 -2.12
C HIS A 17 8.18 -0.19 -2.79
N TRP A 18 9.15 0.36 -3.51
CA TRP A 18 9.01 1.68 -4.13
C TRP A 18 8.03 1.68 -5.31
N ALA A 19 7.98 0.62 -6.11
CA ALA A 19 6.99 0.46 -7.17
C ALA A 19 5.57 0.45 -6.59
N VAL A 20 5.31 -0.35 -5.56
CA VAL A 20 4.01 -0.39 -4.87
C VAL A 20 3.67 0.97 -4.25
N ALA A 21 4.63 1.61 -3.58
CA ALA A 21 4.42 2.94 -2.99
C ALA A 21 4.02 3.97 -4.06
N LEU A 22 4.75 4.04 -5.17
CA LEU A 22 4.46 4.98 -6.26
C LEU A 22 3.08 4.74 -6.88
N LEU A 23 2.73 3.47 -7.13
CA LEU A 23 1.42 3.12 -7.67
C LEU A 23 0.28 3.45 -6.71
N ILE A 24 0.47 3.26 -5.40
CA ILE A 24 -0.52 3.67 -4.39
C ILE A 24 -0.71 5.18 -4.43
N PHE A 25 0.38 5.96 -4.43
CA PHE A 25 0.28 7.42 -4.51
C PHE A 25 -0.41 7.86 -5.79
N PHE A 26 -0.06 7.29 -6.94
CA PHE A 26 -0.76 7.55 -8.19
C PHE A 26 -2.27 7.29 -8.05
N ASN A 27 -2.67 6.14 -7.50
CA ASN A 27 -4.08 5.78 -7.41
C ASN A 27 -4.87 6.61 -6.39
N LEU A 28 -4.19 7.11 -5.33
CA LEU A 28 -4.77 8.01 -4.34
C LEU A 28 -4.91 9.45 -4.85
N LEU A 29 -3.96 9.92 -5.65
CA LEU A 29 -3.92 11.29 -6.16
C LEU A 29 -4.75 11.49 -7.43
N PHE A 30 -4.94 10.44 -8.24
CA PHE A 30 -5.66 10.50 -9.50
C PHE A 30 -6.92 9.59 -9.54
N PRO A 31 -7.87 9.69 -8.59
CA PRO A 31 -9.08 8.85 -8.56
C PRO A 31 -10.22 9.38 -9.45
N ASP A 32 -10.01 10.50 -10.17
CA ASP A 32 -11.11 11.28 -10.77
C ASP A 32 -11.95 10.50 -11.77
N GLY A 33 -11.32 9.69 -12.64
CA GLY A 33 -12.04 8.84 -13.59
C GLY A 33 -13.03 7.90 -12.90
N MET A 34 -12.59 7.25 -11.83
CA MET A 34 -13.44 6.36 -11.03
C MET A 34 -14.55 7.13 -10.28
N ASN A 35 -14.23 8.31 -9.74
CA ASN A 35 -15.22 9.15 -9.05
C ASN A 35 -16.31 9.65 -10.00
N ILE A 36 -15.95 10.02 -11.23
CA ILE A 36 -16.90 10.41 -12.28
C ILE A 36 -17.79 9.23 -12.64
N TRP A 37 -17.20 8.08 -12.97
CA TRP A 37 -17.95 6.87 -13.30
C TRP A 37 -18.94 6.49 -12.19
N HIS A 38 -18.50 6.46 -10.93
CA HIS A 38 -19.34 6.09 -9.80
C HIS A 38 -20.49 7.08 -9.58
N ARG A 39 -20.28 8.38 -9.86
CA ARG A 39 -21.33 9.39 -9.78
C ARG A 39 -22.41 9.18 -10.86
N LEU A 40 -21.99 8.90 -12.10
CA LEU A 40 -22.89 8.69 -13.23
C LEU A 40 -23.76 7.45 -13.00
N VAL A 41 -23.14 6.31 -12.64
CA VAL A 41 -23.85 5.06 -12.39
C VAL A 41 -24.86 5.19 -11.25
N ARG A 42 -24.51 5.90 -10.16
CA ARG A 42 -25.46 6.16 -9.06
C ARG A 42 -26.65 7.03 -9.45
N ARG A 43 -26.53 7.82 -10.51
CA ARG A 43 -27.62 8.64 -11.07
C ARG A 43 -28.42 7.91 -12.14
N GLY A 44 -28.06 6.67 -12.47
CA GLY A 44 -28.67 5.92 -13.57
C GLY A 44 -28.23 6.41 -14.96
N GLU A 45 -27.16 7.19 -15.03
CA GLU A 45 -26.60 7.67 -16.30
C GLU A 45 -25.67 6.60 -16.89
N VAL A 46 -25.58 6.56 -18.23
CA VAL A 46 -24.69 5.63 -18.96
C VAL A 46 -23.35 6.33 -19.24
N PRO A 47 -22.22 5.85 -18.68
CA PRO A 47 -20.91 6.43 -18.94
C PRO A 47 -20.46 6.25 -20.39
N THR A 48 -19.76 7.24 -20.95
CA THR A 48 -19.15 7.12 -22.29
C THR A 48 -17.95 6.16 -22.27
N PRO A 49 -17.53 5.62 -23.43
CA PRO A 49 -16.33 4.78 -23.52
C PRO A 49 -15.07 5.43 -22.91
N GLU A 50 -14.89 6.74 -23.08
CA GLU A 50 -13.76 7.49 -22.53
C GLU A 50 -13.82 7.57 -21.00
N GLN A 51 -15.02 7.75 -20.43
CA GLN A 51 -15.21 7.77 -18.98
C GLN A 51 -14.95 6.39 -18.36
N ILE A 52 -15.37 5.32 -19.05
CA ILE A 52 -15.06 3.94 -18.64
C ILE A 52 -13.55 3.69 -18.73
N ALA A 53 -12.90 4.11 -19.83
CA ALA A 53 -11.46 3.96 -19.98
C ALA A 53 -10.70 4.71 -18.88
N SER A 54 -11.14 5.92 -18.52
CA SER A 54 -10.58 6.70 -17.42
C SER A 54 -10.75 6.00 -16.06
N ALA A 55 -11.92 5.43 -15.77
CA ALA A 55 -12.15 4.65 -14.56
C ALA A 55 -11.31 3.35 -14.53
N ASN A 56 -11.12 2.70 -15.68
CA ASN A 56 -10.31 1.50 -15.80
C ASN A 56 -8.84 1.72 -15.44
N ILE A 57 -8.29 2.92 -15.63
CA ILE A 57 -6.92 3.24 -15.19
C ILE A 57 -6.77 3.01 -13.68
N HIS A 58 -7.72 3.53 -12.89
CA HIS A 58 -7.74 3.32 -11.43
C HIS A 58 -7.85 1.83 -11.06
N ALA A 59 -8.75 1.11 -11.73
CA ALA A 59 -8.97 -0.32 -11.49
C ALA A 59 -7.73 -1.17 -11.83
N TYR A 60 -7.12 -0.94 -13.00
CA TYR A 60 -5.93 -1.68 -13.44
C TYR A 60 -4.70 -1.37 -12.60
N VAL A 61 -4.50 -0.12 -12.18
CA VAL A 61 -3.45 0.21 -11.21
C VAL A 61 -3.70 -0.47 -9.87
N GLY A 62 -4.94 -0.52 -9.40
CA GLY A 62 -5.33 -1.27 -8.20
C GLY A 62 -5.00 -2.77 -8.30
N ILE A 63 -5.31 -3.39 -9.43
CA ILE A 63 -4.97 -4.80 -9.71
C ILE A 63 -3.45 -4.99 -9.75
N ALA A 64 -2.71 -4.08 -10.39
CA ALA A 64 -1.25 -4.15 -10.42
C ALA A 64 -0.65 -4.07 -9.01
N ILE A 65 -1.15 -3.19 -8.15
CA ILE A 65 -0.76 -3.11 -6.73
C ILE A 65 -1.01 -4.45 -6.03
N LEU A 66 -2.17 -5.07 -6.24
CA LEU A 66 -2.52 -6.35 -5.64
C LEU A 66 -1.53 -7.45 -6.05
N LEU A 67 -1.21 -7.57 -7.33
CA LEU A 67 -0.26 -8.57 -7.85
C LEU A 67 1.16 -8.34 -7.32
N LEU A 68 1.61 -7.08 -7.31
CA LEU A 68 2.91 -6.73 -6.75
C LEU A 68 2.96 -6.93 -5.22
N ALA A 69 1.84 -6.75 -4.51
CA ALA A 69 1.74 -7.03 -3.09
C ALA A 69 1.86 -8.54 -2.80
N VAL A 70 1.26 -9.41 -3.62
CA VAL A 70 1.47 -10.87 -3.56
C VAL A 70 2.96 -11.19 -3.73
N LEU A 71 3.58 -10.68 -4.80
CA LEU A 71 5.01 -10.93 -5.05
C LEU A 71 5.89 -10.42 -3.90
N ARG A 72 5.59 -9.23 -3.38
CA ARG A 72 6.29 -8.63 -2.24
C ARG A 72 6.14 -9.48 -0.98
N LEU A 73 4.95 -10.04 -0.72
CA LEU A 73 4.70 -10.91 0.41
C LEU A 73 5.45 -12.25 0.27
N CYS A 74 5.44 -12.86 -0.91
CA CYS A 74 6.22 -14.07 -1.21
C CYS A 74 7.72 -13.83 -0.99
N LEU A 75 8.28 -12.73 -1.53
CA LEU A 75 9.70 -12.40 -1.32
C LEU A 75 10.03 -12.13 0.16
N ARG A 76 9.11 -11.54 0.92
CA ARG A 76 9.29 -11.37 2.36
C ARG A 76 9.39 -12.72 3.09
N PHE A 77 8.59 -13.71 2.71
CA PHE A 77 8.67 -15.04 3.30
C PHE A 77 9.91 -15.83 2.84
N MET A 78 10.29 -15.70 1.57
CA MET A 78 11.44 -16.43 1.01
C MET A 78 12.80 -15.86 1.45
N GLN A 79 12.92 -14.54 1.53
CA GLN A 79 14.20 -13.85 1.79
C GLN A 79 14.30 -13.30 3.22
N GLY A 80 13.20 -13.31 3.97
CA GLY A 80 13.13 -12.74 5.31
C GLY A 80 13.15 -11.20 5.31
N VAL A 81 13.33 -10.65 6.51
CA VAL A 81 13.46 -9.21 6.76
C VAL A 81 14.70 -8.92 7.60
N PRO A 82 15.36 -7.77 7.42
CA PRO A 82 16.45 -7.35 8.29
C PRO A 82 16.04 -7.32 9.77
N PRO A 83 16.98 -7.56 10.70
CA PRO A 83 16.71 -7.51 12.14
C PRO A 83 16.16 -6.15 12.60
N GLU A 84 15.27 -6.19 13.59
CA GLU A 84 14.76 -5.00 14.26
C GLU A 84 15.89 -4.18 14.88
N VAL A 85 15.71 -2.85 14.92
CA VAL A 85 16.66 -1.96 15.58
C VAL A 85 16.42 -2.03 17.09
N SER A 86 17.45 -2.38 17.86
CA SER A 86 17.34 -2.56 19.32
C SER A 86 17.18 -1.26 20.11
N GLN A 87 17.45 -0.11 19.50
CA GLN A 87 17.59 1.19 20.17
C GLN A 87 16.26 1.91 20.49
N GLU A 88 15.11 1.41 20.01
CA GLU A 88 13.81 2.04 20.24
C GLU A 88 13.00 1.36 21.38
N PRO A 89 12.16 2.10 22.13
CA PRO A 89 11.29 1.53 23.15
C PRO A 89 10.31 0.49 22.58
N ALA A 90 9.93 -0.50 23.39
CA ALA A 90 9.10 -1.62 22.95
C ALA A 90 7.75 -1.22 22.33
N ILE A 91 7.15 -0.11 22.79
CA ILE A 91 5.88 0.41 22.26
C ILE A 91 6.01 0.86 20.79
N PHE A 92 7.14 1.47 20.41
CA PHE A 92 7.39 1.90 19.04
C PHE A 92 7.69 0.71 18.12
N ARG A 93 8.41 -0.31 18.61
CA ARG A 93 8.56 -1.59 17.90
C ARG A 93 7.22 -2.25 17.61
N LEU A 94 6.34 -2.30 18.61
CA LEU A 94 5.01 -2.86 18.44
C LEU A 94 4.19 -2.03 17.45
N GLY A 95 4.22 -0.70 17.57
CA GLY A 95 3.58 0.21 16.62
C GLY A 95 4.04 0.00 15.19
N ALA A 96 5.35 -0.14 14.95
CA ALA A 96 5.90 -0.43 13.63
C ALA A 96 5.42 -1.78 13.08
N LYS A 97 5.36 -2.84 13.91
CA LYS A 97 4.84 -4.15 13.49
C LYS A 97 3.35 -4.07 13.11
N LEU A 98 2.54 -3.43 13.95
CA LEU A 98 1.11 -3.26 13.71
C LEU A 98 0.85 -2.41 12.45
N ALA A 99 1.58 -1.31 12.27
CA ALA A 99 1.47 -0.48 11.07
C ALA A 99 1.81 -1.27 9.81
N HIS A 100 2.89 -2.05 9.81
CA HIS A 100 3.24 -2.90 8.67
C HIS A 100 2.17 -3.97 8.41
N ALA A 101 1.67 -4.64 9.45
CA ALA A 101 0.62 -5.64 9.31
C ALA A 101 -0.67 -5.03 8.73
N ALA A 102 -1.10 -3.88 9.26
CA ALA A 102 -2.26 -3.16 8.79
C ALA A 102 -2.10 -2.68 7.34
N LEU A 103 -0.93 -2.15 6.97
CA LEU A 103 -0.64 -1.79 5.58
C LEU A 103 -0.72 -3.00 4.67
N TYR A 104 -0.15 -4.15 5.06
CA TYR A 104 -0.30 -5.38 4.27
C TYR A 104 -1.77 -5.75 4.09
N ILE A 105 -2.58 -5.78 5.16
CA ILE A 105 -4.01 -6.07 5.06
C ILE A 105 -4.69 -5.13 4.05
N LEU A 106 -4.40 -3.83 4.11
CA LEU A 106 -4.98 -2.84 3.22
C LEU A 106 -4.53 -2.99 1.76
N LEU A 107 -3.28 -3.40 1.50
CA LEU A 107 -2.79 -3.66 0.13
C LEU A 107 -3.63 -4.72 -0.60
N PHE A 108 -4.25 -5.65 0.14
CA PHE A 108 -5.17 -6.64 -0.42
C PHE A 108 -6.62 -6.18 -0.35
N ALA A 109 -7.06 -5.67 0.81
CA ALA A 109 -8.46 -5.31 1.04
C ALA A 109 -8.97 -4.20 0.11
N LEU A 110 -8.15 -3.19 -0.18
CA LEU A 110 -8.54 -2.08 -1.07
C LEU A 110 -8.77 -2.56 -2.51
N PRO A 111 -7.79 -3.19 -3.21
CA PRO A 111 -8.03 -3.67 -4.57
C PRO A 111 -9.17 -4.70 -4.65
N LEU A 112 -9.27 -5.62 -3.69
CA LEU A 112 -10.33 -6.65 -3.72
C LEU A 112 -11.73 -6.04 -3.54
N SER A 113 -11.89 -5.08 -2.62
CA SER A 113 -13.16 -4.36 -2.45
C SER A 113 -13.50 -3.48 -3.66
N GLY A 114 -12.49 -2.87 -4.30
CA GLY A 114 -12.65 -2.11 -5.54
C GLY A 114 -13.09 -2.98 -6.71
N ILE A 115 -12.48 -4.17 -6.88
CA ILE A 115 -12.87 -5.18 -7.88
C ILE A 115 -14.31 -5.63 -7.64
N ALA A 116 -14.67 -5.96 -6.40
CA ALA A 116 -16.02 -6.36 -6.00
C ALA A 116 -17.07 -5.29 -6.34
N ALA A 117 -16.76 -4.02 -6.07
CA ALA A 117 -17.66 -2.91 -6.39
C ALA A 117 -17.78 -2.67 -7.90
N TYR A 118 -16.65 -2.56 -8.60
CA TYR A 118 -16.60 -2.08 -9.98
C TYR A 118 -16.97 -3.14 -11.01
N TYR A 119 -16.49 -4.39 -10.84
CA TYR A 119 -16.74 -5.46 -11.81
C TYR A 119 -17.92 -6.37 -11.43
N PHE A 120 -18.22 -6.50 -10.14
CA PHE A 120 -19.28 -7.40 -9.66
C PHE A 120 -20.51 -6.66 -9.12
N GLY A 121 -20.52 -5.33 -9.12
CA GLY A 121 -21.68 -4.53 -8.72
C GLY A 121 -22.02 -4.61 -7.22
N ILE A 122 -21.07 -5.02 -6.36
CA ILE A 122 -21.29 -5.15 -4.92
C ILE A 122 -21.21 -3.76 -4.26
N ASN A 123 -22.34 -3.04 -4.25
CA ASN A 123 -22.42 -1.66 -3.77
C ASN A 123 -21.84 -1.42 -2.36
N PRO A 124 -22.09 -2.28 -1.34
CA PRO A 124 -21.50 -2.08 -0.01
C PRO A 124 -19.96 -2.11 -0.02
N ALA A 125 -19.34 -2.88 -0.93
CA ALA A 125 -17.89 -2.93 -1.06
C ALA A 125 -17.33 -1.59 -1.57
N GLY A 126 -18.07 -0.88 -2.42
CA GLY A 126 -17.68 0.44 -2.94
C GLY A 126 -17.60 1.50 -1.83
N PHE A 127 -18.58 1.51 -0.91
CA PHE A 127 -18.56 2.36 0.27
C PHE A 127 -17.37 2.05 1.18
N VAL A 128 -17.16 0.77 1.52
CA VAL A 128 -16.04 0.35 2.36
C VAL A 128 -14.71 0.73 1.71
N HIS A 129 -14.56 0.53 0.41
CA HIS A 129 -13.37 0.88 -0.36
C HIS A 129 -13.08 2.40 -0.33
N ALA A 130 -14.05 3.21 -0.77
CA ALA A 130 -13.84 4.62 -1.07
C ALA A 130 -13.90 5.52 0.16
N ASP A 131 -14.72 5.18 1.16
CA ASP A 131 -15.01 6.04 2.31
C ASP A 131 -14.30 5.57 3.59
N VAL A 132 -14.09 4.27 3.76
CA VAL A 132 -13.49 3.73 4.98
C VAL A 132 -12.01 3.38 4.77
N LEU A 133 -11.73 2.38 3.95
CA LEU A 133 -10.37 1.84 3.80
C LEU A 133 -9.38 2.87 3.26
N LYS A 134 -9.82 3.75 2.35
CA LYS A 134 -9.00 4.85 1.80
C LYS A 134 -8.52 5.81 2.89
N ILE A 135 -9.38 6.19 3.83
CA ILE A 135 -9.02 7.11 4.93
C ILE A 135 -8.04 6.45 5.88
N VAL A 136 -8.30 5.18 6.23
CA VAL A 136 -7.38 4.38 7.07
C VAL A 136 -6.01 4.25 6.39
N LEU A 137 -5.98 4.03 5.07
CA LEU A 137 -4.74 3.97 4.31
C LEU A 137 -3.96 5.29 4.37
N TRP A 138 -4.61 6.43 4.15
CA TRP A 138 -3.96 7.74 4.27
C TRP A 138 -3.32 7.95 5.65
N GLY A 139 -4.06 7.64 6.72
CA GLY A 139 -3.56 7.73 8.08
C GLY A 139 -2.37 6.81 8.34
N LEU A 140 -2.42 5.57 7.87
CA LEU A 140 -1.33 4.61 8.03
C LEU A 140 -0.10 4.94 7.20
N ILE A 141 -0.26 5.47 5.97
CA ILE A 141 0.88 5.96 5.17
C ILE A 141 1.56 7.11 5.91
N ALA A 142 0.79 8.08 6.41
CA ALA A 142 1.33 9.21 7.16
C ALA A 142 2.08 8.73 8.42
N ALA A 143 1.49 7.82 9.20
CA ALA A 143 2.13 7.24 10.38
C ALA A 143 3.40 6.45 10.03
N HIS A 144 3.37 5.68 8.94
CA HIS A 144 4.52 4.90 8.46
C HIS A 144 5.69 5.81 8.05
N VAL A 145 5.42 6.85 7.26
CA VAL A 145 6.43 7.82 6.84
C VAL A 145 6.95 8.59 8.05
N ALA A 146 6.09 9.05 8.95
CA ALA A 146 6.50 9.72 10.18
C ALA A 146 7.43 8.82 11.03
N GLY A 147 7.08 7.54 11.20
CA GLY A 147 7.93 6.57 11.90
C GLY A 147 9.31 6.43 11.24
N ALA A 148 9.38 6.33 9.91
CA ALA A 148 10.64 6.28 9.18
C ALA A 148 11.48 7.56 9.39
N LEU A 149 10.85 8.74 9.42
CA LEU A 149 11.53 10.01 9.68
C LEU A 149 12.01 10.14 11.13
N VAL A 150 11.24 9.65 12.12
CA VAL A 150 11.67 9.58 13.53
C VAL A 150 12.92 8.71 13.65
N HIS A 151 12.96 7.55 13.00
CA HIS A 151 14.17 6.74 12.96
C HIS A 151 15.36 7.43 12.28
N GLN A 152 15.11 8.22 11.24
CA GLN A 152 16.16 8.94 10.54
C GLN A 152 16.74 10.09 11.38
N PHE A 153 15.90 10.90 12.00
CA PHE A 153 16.31 12.17 12.62
C PHE A 153 16.44 12.12 14.14
N TYR A 154 15.59 11.36 14.84
CA TYR A 154 15.61 11.26 16.30
C TYR A 154 16.52 10.12 16.76
N TRP A 155 16.21 8.88 16.38
CA TRP A 155 17.02 7.72 16.80
C TRP A 155 18.26 7.49 15.95
N LYS A 156 18.38 8.16 14.78
CA LYS A 156 19.53 8.05 13.87
C LYS A 156 19.89 6.60 13.53
N SER A 157 18.90 5.71 13.47
CA SER A 157 19.09 4.28 13.26
C SER A 157 19.22 3.89 11.78
N ASN A 158 19.16 4.86 10.87
CA ASN A 158 19.36 4.71 9.43
C ASN A 158 18.48 3.60 8.77
N VAL A 159 17.30 3.32 9.33
CA VAL A 159 16.38 2.30 8.76
C VAL A 159 15.97 2.62 7.33
N LEU A 160 15.85 3.91 7.00
CA LEU A 160 15.50 4.35 5.65
C LEU A 160 16.55 3.90 4.63
N ARG A 161 17.84 3.91 5.00
CA ARG A 161 18.95 3.48 4.15
C ARG A 161 18.81 2.02 3.73
N ARG A 162 18.30 1.15 4.62
CA ARG A 162 18.04 -0.27 4.34
C ARG A 162 17.02 -0.48 3.22
N MET A 163 16.14 0.50 2.98
CA MET A 163 15.10 0.47 1.94
C MET A 163 15.44 1.32 0.71
N THR A 164 16.46 2.18 0.77
CA THR A 164 16.91 2.99 -0.38
C THR A 164 18.20 2.43 -0.98
N LEU A 165 19.34 2.67 -0.34
CA LEU A 165 20.67 2.41 -0.88
C LEU A 165 21.17 0.99 -0.61
N GLY A 166 20.62 0.32 0.40
CA GLY A 166 21.22 -0.91 0.94
C GLY A 166 22.15 -0.53 2.08
#